data_AF-A0A2E7EWJ5-F1
#
_entry.id   AF-A0A2E7EWJ5-F1
#
_cell.length_a   1.000
_cell.length_b   1.000
_cell.length_c   1.000
_cell.angle_alpha   90.00
_cell.angle_beta   90.00
_cell.angle_gamma   90.00
#
_symmetry.space_group_name_H-M   'P 1'
#
loop_
_entity.id
_entity.type
_entity.pdbx_description
1 polymer ?
#
loop_
_entity_poly.entity_id
_entity_poly.type
_entity_poly.pdbx_seq_one_letter_code
_entity_poly.pdbx_strand_id
1 'polypeptide(L)'
;MIGSAEPIIAIAVILSAIVSLIGTGARKQAVLEGRARAADLCELTGILEPRVLQDVFGPPTMDGFYTTTLERVKQARQPLGLIISEDRADIACIVVAVATFLTSHPISDLVLMIAAAYQTAGWFISVRLPEKK
;
A
#
# COMPACT_ATOMS: atom_id res chain seq x y z
N MET A 1 -16.16 19.47 -27.44
CA MET A 1 -15.89 19.36 -25.98
C MET A 1 -16.25 17.97 -25.47
N ILE A 2 -15.68 16.92 -26.08
CA ILE A 2 -15.54 15.61 -25.44
C ILE A 2 -14.03 15.56 -25.10
N GLY A 3 -13.65 15.36 -23.84
CA GLY A 3 -12.23 15.29 -23.45
C GLY A 3 -11.76 16.50 -22.64
N SER A 4 -10.95 16.35 -21.59
CA SER A 4 -10.05 15.25 -21.23
C SER A 4 -10.53 14.42 -20.02
N ALA A 5 -10.24 13.12 -20.00
CA ALA A 5 -10.48 12.24 -18.84
C ALA A 5 -9.46 12.46 -17.70
N GLU A 6 -8.37 13.19 -17.99
CA GLU A 6 -7.24 13.49 -17.11
C GLU A 6 -7.64 13.98 -15.70
N PRO A 7 -8.50 14.99 -15.51
CA PRO A 7 -8.84 15.46 -14.16
C PRO A 7 -9.58 14.42 -13.34
N ILE A 8 -10.41 13.57 -13.98
CA ILE A 8 -11.13 12.49 -13.30
C ILE A 8 -10.15 11.41 -12.84
N ILE A 9 -9.21 11.04 -13.71
CA ILE A 9 -8.15 10.06 -13.41
C ILE A 9 -7.26 10.59 -12.30
N ALA A 10 -6.85 11.86 -12.35
CA ALA A 10 -6.03 12.49 -11.31
C ALA A 10 -6.73 12.48 -9.94
N ILE A 11 -8.01 12.84 -9.88
CA ILE A 11 -8.79 12.78 -8.63
C ILE A 11 -8.88 11.33 -8.12
N ALA A 12 -9.13 10.37 -9.00
CA ALA A 12 -9.20 8.95 -8.62
C ALA A 12 -7.87 8.43 -8.06
N VAL A 13 -6.74 8.79 -8.68
CA VAL A 13 -5.38 8.44 -8.22
C VAL A 13 -5.11 9.06 -6.85
N ILE A 14 -5.46 10.33 -6.65
CA ILE A 14 -5.27 11.02 -5.35
C ILE A 14 -6.07 10.32 -4.25
N LEU A 15 -7.36 10.07 -4.48
CA LEU A 15 -8.21 9.41 -3.50
C LEU A 15 -7.74 7.99 -3.19
N SER A 16 -7.33 7.23 -4.21
CA SER A 16 -6.76 5.88 -4.04
C SER A 16 -5.51 5.91 -3.17
N ALA A 17 -4.57 6.81 -3.47
CA ALA A 17 -3.33 6.95 -2.73
C ALA A 17 -3.58 7.36 -1.26
N ILE A 18 -4.54 8.27 -1.01
CA ILE A 18 -4.93 8.66 0.35
C ILE A 18 -5.47 7.44 1.14
N VAL A 19 -6.35 6.64 0.53
CA VAL A 19 -6.90 5.44 1.17
C VAL A 19 -5.77 4.44 1.47
N SER A 20 -4.84 4.25 0.54
CA SER A 20 -3.66 3.39 0.73
C SER A 20 -2.79 3.86 1.89
N LEU A 21 -2.51 5.17 1.98
CA LEU A 21 -1.75 5.77 3.07
C LEU A 21 -2.42 5.57 4.43
N ILE A 22 -3.74 5.79 4.51
CA ILE A 22 -4.51 5.59 5.75
C ILE A 22 -4.48 4.11 6.15
N GLY A 23 -4.72 3.20 5.21
CA GLY A 23 -4.69 1.76 5.45
C GLY A 23 -3.32 1.29 5.96
N THR A 24 -2.25 1.73 5.30
CA THR A 24 -0.87 1.41 5.67
C THR A 24 -0.50 2.01 7.03
N GLY A 25 -0.93 3.24 7.31
CA GLY A 25 -0.78 3.88 8.62
C GLY A 25 -1.47 3.10 9.74
N ALA A 26 -2.73 2.70 9.53
CA ALA A 26 -3.49 1.91 10.50
C ALA A 26 -2.82 0.55 10.80
N ARG A 27 -2.23 -0.10 9.78
CA ARG A 27 -1.49 -1.36 9.94
C ARG A 27 -0.20 -1.18 10.72
N LYS A 28 0.56 -0.11 10.45
CA LYS A 28 1.76 0.24 11.25
C LYS A 28 1.39 0.53 12.71
N GLN A 29 0.29 1.23 12.92
CA GLN A 29 -0.22 1.51 14.27
C GLN A 29 -0.62 0.21 15.00
N ALA A 30 -1.24 -0.74 14.31
CA ALA A 30 -1.57 -2.05 14.89
C ALA A 30 -0.32 -2.82 15.34
N VAL A 31 0.80 -2.71 14.61
CA VAL A 31 2.09 -3.29 15.02
C VAL A 31 2.63 -2.60 16.28
N LEU A 32 2.60 -1.26 16.33
CA LEU A 32 3.07 -0.50 17.49
C LEU A 32 2.25 -0.80 18.76
N GLU A 33 0.95 -1.04 18.59
CA GLU A 33 0.03 -1.38 19.68
C GLU A 33 0.07 -2.88 20.05
N GLY A 34 0.88 -3.69 19.38
CA GLY A 34 0.99 -5.13 19.65
C GLY A 34 -0.26 -5.94 19.26
N ARG A 35 -1.11 -5.39 18.39
CA ARG A 35 -2.37 -6.01 17.93
C ARG A 35 -2.37 -6.32 16.43
N ALA A 36 -1.21 -6.40 15.81
CA ALA A 36 -1.08 -6.74 14.41
C ALA A 36 -1.49 -8.20 14.18
N ARG A 37 -2.39 -8.43 13.22
CA ARG A 37 -2.75 -9.78 12.78
C ARG A 37 -1.87 -10.25 11.63
N ALA A 38 -1.97 -11.53 11.27
CA ALA A 38 -1.27 -12.09 10.12
C ALA A 38 -1.51 -11.26 8.85
N ALA A 39 -2.75 -10.86 8.56
CA ALA A 39 -3.09 -10.05 7.39
C ALA A 39 -2.35 -8.69 7.37
N ASP A 40 -2.27 -8.00 8.51
CA ASP A 40 -1.57 -6.71 8.60
C ASP A 40 -0.07 -6.89 8.32
N LEU A 41 0.52 -7.98 8.83
CA LEU A 41 1.93 -8.31 8.57
C LEU A 41 2.15 -8.77 7.12
N CYS A 42 1.24 -9.54 6.53
CA CYS A 42 1.32 -9.95 5.12
C CYS A 42 1.37 -8.71 4.22
N GLU A 43 0.53 -7.70 4.48
CA GLU A 43 0.51 -6.44 3.74
C GLU A 43 1.80 -5.62 3.92
N LEU A 44 2.25 -5.46 5.16
CA LEU A 44 3.43 -4.64 5.46
C LEU A 44 4.76 -5.26 4.99
N THR A 45 4.80 -6.59 4.89
CA THR A 45 6.00 -7.36 4.50
C THR A 45 5.95 -7.86 3.06
N GLY A 46 4.77 -8.04 2.47
CA GLY A 46 4.59 -8.73 1.19
C GLY A 46 4.68 -10.26 1.28
N ILE A 47 4.80 -10.84 2.48
CA ILE A 47 4.77 -12.29 2.68
C ILE A 47 3.32 -12.75 2.62
N LEU A 48 2.93 -13.44 1.54
CA LEU A 48 1.53 -13.83 1.31
C LEU A 48 1.08 -15.00 2.20
N GLU A 49 2.01 -15.82 2.68
CA GLU A 49 1.70 -17.05 3.40
C GLU A 49 1.85 -16.89 4.91
N PRO A 50 0.78 -17.04 5.71
CA PRO A 50 0.82 -16.84 7.16
C PRO A 50 1.78 -17.76 7.91
N ARG A 51 2.09 -18.95 7.35
CA ARG A 51 3.04 -19.89 7.93
C ARG A 51 4.46 -19.31 7.92
N VAL A 52 4.84 -18.69 6.79
CA VAL A 52 6.13 -18.01 6.65
C VAL A 52 6.24 -16.82 7.60
N LEU A 53 5.12 -16.13 7.89
CA LEU A 53 5.11 -15.10 8.92
C LEU A 53 5.45 -15.65 10.32
N GLN A 54 5.00 -16.87 10.65
CA GLN A 54 5.34 -17.48 11.94
C GLN A 54 6.83 -17.85 12.02
N ASP A 55 7.43 -18.29 10.93
CA ASP A 55 8.87 -18.59 10.89
C ASP A 55 9.73 -17.31 11.08
N VAL A 56 9.25 -16.17 10.59
CA VAL A 56 9.97 -14.88 10.65
C VAL A 56 9.72 -14.13 11.96
N PHE A 57 8.47 -14.07 12.43
CA PHE A 57 8.05 -13.26 13.57
C PHE A 57 7.78 -14.07 14.84
N GLY A 58 7.79 -15.40 14.75
CA GLY A 58 7.36 -16.29 15.83
C GLY A 58 5.85 -16.56 15.80
N PRO A 59 5.37 -17.46 16.68
CA PRO A 59 3.96 -17.78 16.77
C PRO A 59 3.15 -16.57 17.27
N PRO A 60 1.91 -16.39 16.81
CA PRO A 60 1.01 -15.39 17.36
C PRO A 60 0.62 -15.72 18.82
N THR A 61 0.13 -14.72 19.54
CA THR A 61 -0.52 -14.89 20.84
C THR A 61 -1.78 -15.74 20.71
N MET A 62 -2.35 -16.16 21.86
CA MET A 62 -3.61 -16.91 21.90
C MET A 62 -4.77 -16.19 21.20
N ASP A 63 -4.73 -14.85 21.18
CA ASP A 63 -5.71 -14.00 20.49
C ASP A 63 -5.40 -13.79 19.00
N GLY A 64 -4.35 -14.40 18.47
CA GLY A 64 -3.95 -14.31 17.06
C GLY A 64 -3.13 -13.07 16.70
N PHE A 65 -2.59 -12.35 17.69
CA PHE A 65 -1.77 -11.15 17.48
C PHE A 65 -0.28 -11.48 17.42
N TYR A 66 0.45 -10.75 16.59
CA TYR A 66 1.91 -10.86 16.50
C TYR A 66 2.57 -9.75 17.30
N THR A 67 3.39 -10.14 18.28
CA THR A 67 4.22 -9.21 19.05
C THR A 67 5.52 -8.97 18.29
N THR A 68 5.57 -7.90 17.50
CA THR A 68 6.75 -7.53 16.71
C THR A 68 6.95 -6.01 16.70
N THR A 69 8.07 -5.55 16.12
CA THR A 69 8.38 -4.13 15.98
C THR A 69 8.36 -3.71 14.52
N LEU A 70 8.13 -2.42 14.25
CA LEU A 70 8.19 -1.88 12.89
C LEU A 70 9.56 -2.09 12.24
N GLU A 71 10.64 -2.07 13.02
CA GLU A 71 11.99 -2.34 12.51
C GLU A 71 12.13 -3.77 12.00
N ARG A 72 11.63 -4.75 12.75
CA ARG A 72 11.65 -6.15 12.34
C ARG A 72 10.77 -6.39 11.11
N VAL A 73 9.60 -5.73 11.05
CA VAL A 73 8.72 -5.76 9.87
C VAL A 73 9.43 -5.18 8.64
N LYS A 74 10.18 -4.09 8.81
CA LYS A 74 10.96 -3.48 7.72
C LYS A 74 12.10 -4.38 7.25
N GLN A 75 12.77 -5.09 8.15
CA GLN A 75 13.83 -6.04 7.81
C GLN A 75 13.29 -7.26 7.05
N ALA A 76 12.09 -7.73 7.39
CA ALA A 76 11.42 -8.85 6.75
C ALA A 76 10.67 -8.48 5.46
N ARG A 77 10.70 -7.20 5.04
CA ARG A 77 9.94 -6.71 3.90
C ARG A 77 10.52 -7.26 2.59
N GLN A 78 9.70 -8.02 1.88
CA GLN A 78 9.97 -8.50 0.54
C GLN A 78 9.68 -7.41 -0.50
N PRO A 79 10.19 -7.53 -1.74
CA PRO A 79 9.93 -6.58 -2.82
C PRO A 79 8.44 -6.31 -3.06
N LEU A 80 7.58 -7.32 -2.88
CA LEU A 80 6.13 -7.16 -2.96
C LEU A 80 5.59 -6.20 -1.89
N GLY A 81 6.13 -6.23 -0.67
CA GLY A 81 5.73 -5.32 0.40
C GLY A 81 6.11 -3.86 0.12
N LEU A 82 7.11 -3.61 -0.73
CA LEU A 82 7.44 -2.26 -1.22
C LEU A 82 6.43 -1.76 -2.26
N ILE A 83 5.71 -2.64 -2.95
CA ILE A 83 4.67 -2.23 -3.92
C ILE A 83 3.34 -1.99 -3.18
N ILE A 84 3.05 -2.78 -2.14
CA ILE A 84 1.76 -2.75 -1.44
C ILE A 84 1.69 -1.65 -0.36
N SER A 85 2.79 -1.34 0.31
CA SER A 85 2.78 -0.54 1.55
C SER A 85 3.95 0.43 1.66
N GLU A 86 4.33 1.05 0.54
CA GLU A 86 5.35 2.09 0.49
C GLU A 86 4.72 3.48 0.39
N ASP A 87 4.61 4.15 1.53
CA ASP A 87 4.04 5.50 1.67
C ASP A 87 4.68 6.51 0.70
N ARG A 88 5.97 6.36 0.40
CA ARG A 88 6.69 7.23 -0.53
C ARG A 88 6.14 7.16 -1.95
N ALA A 89 5.75 5.98 -2.40
CA ALA A 89 5.19 5.78 -3.73
C ALA A 89 3.77 6.34 -3.83
N ASP A 90 2.97 6.19 -2.77
CA ASP A 90 1.64 6.81 -2.70
C ASP A 90 1.73 8.35 -2.70
N ILE A 91 2.66 8.92 -1.92
CA ILE A 91 2.92 10.37 -1.95
C ILE A 91 3.39 10.81 -3.33
N ALA A 92 4.28 10.05 -3.99
CA ALA A 92 4.72 10.36 -5.35
C ALA A 92 3.54 10.36 -6.34
N CYS A 93 2.62 9.40 -6.23
CA CYS A 93 1.40 9.36 -7.03
C CYS A 93 0.53 10.61 -6.83
N ILE A 94 0.39 11.06 -5.58
CA ILE A 94 -0.34 12.31 -5.26
C ILE A 94 0.37 13.52 -5.88
N VAL A 95 1.69 13.64 -5.72
CA VAL A 95 2.46 14.76 -6.28
C VAL A 95 2.33 14.82 -7.80
N VAL A 96 2.42 13.67 -8.49
CA VAL A 96 2.23 13.57 -9.93
C VAL A 96 0.82 14.01 -10.34
N ALA A 97 -0.21 13.49 -9.66
CA ALA A 97 -1.59 13.82 -9.96
C ALA A 97 -1.95 15.28 -9.63
N VAL A 98 -1.25 15.92 -8.69
CA VAL A 98 -1.37 17.37 -8.46
C VAL A 98 -0.64 18.16 -9.55
N ALA A 99 0.55 17.72 -9.95
CA ALA A 99 1.35 18.37 -10.99
C ALA A 99 0.67 18.37 -12.37
N THR A 100 -0.19 17.38 -12.66
CA THR A 100 -0.98 17.32 -13.90
C THR A 100 -2.02 18.44 -13.99
N PHE A 101 -2.49 18.99 -12.87
CA PHE A 101 -3.36 20.18 -12.88
C PHE A 101 -2.61 21.48 -13.19
N LEU A 102 -1.31 21.52 -12.87
CA LEU A 102 -0.47 22.69 -13.06
C LEU A 102 0.19 22.72 -14.45
N THR A 103 0.31 21.55 -15.10
CA THR A 103 1.06 21.40 -16.34
C THR A 103 0.31 20.53 -17.35
N SER A 104 -0.18 21.15 -18.41
CA SER A 104 -0.86 20.47 -19.54
C SER A 104 0.15 20.10 -20.63
N HIS A 105 1.07 19.18 -20.32
CA HIS A 105 2.02 18.63 -21.29
C HIS A 105 1.69 17.16 -21.58
N PRO A 106 1.92 16.63 -22.79
CA PRO A 106 1.64 15.23 -23.11
C PRO A 106 2.44 14.23 -22.23
N ILE A 107 3.53 14.69 -21.61
CA ILE A 107 4.29 13.91 -20.63
C ILE A 107 3.48 13.70 -19.35
N SER A 108 2.66 14.67 -18.94
CA SER A 108 1.88 14.58 -17.69
C SER A 108 0.82 13.49 -17.75
N ASP A 109 0.19 13.27 -18.91
CA ASP A 109 -0.76 12.17 -19.12
C ASP A 109 -0.07 10.79 -19.02
N LEU A 110 1.13 10.64 -19.60
CA LEU A 110 1.91 9.40 -19.47
C LEU A 110 2.32 9.12 -18.02
N VAL A 111 2.75 10.13 -17.27
CA VAL A 111 3.10 9.94 -15.84
C VAL A 111 1.85 9.63 -15.01
N LEU A 112 0.71 10.25 -15.32
CA LEU A 112 -0.56 9.98 -14.66
C LEU A 112 -1.04 8.54 -14.89
N MET A 113 -0.90 8.04 -16.12
CA MET A 113 -1.20 6.65 -16.47
C MET A 113 -0.32 5.66 -15.70
N ILE A 114 0.97 5.95 -15.52
CA ILE A 114 1.88 5.14 -14.69
C ILE A 114 1.42 5.14 -13.22
N ALA A 115 1.04 6.31 -12.68
CA ALA A 115 0.53 6.41 -11.31
C ALA A 115 -0.77 5.61 -11.12
N ALA A 116 -1.69 5.68 -12.09
CA ALA A 116 -2.92 4.89 -12.08
C ALA A 116 -2.65 3.38 -12.15
N ALA A 117 -1.69 2.95 -12.98
CA ALA A 117 -1.26 1.56 -13.08
C ALA A 117 -0.64 1.06 -11.75
N TYR A 118 0.16 1.89 -11.08
CA TYR A 118 0.73 1.57 -9.77
C TYR A 118 -0.36 1.38 -8.71
N GLN A 119 -1.31 2.32 -8.61
CA GLN A 119 -2.41 2.26 -7.65
C GLN A 119 -3.30 1.02 -7.87
N THR A 120 -3.63 0.72 -9.13
CA THR A 120 -4.41 -0.48 -9.47
C THR A 120 -3.65 -1.78 -9.19
N ALA A 121 -2.34 -1.82 -9.43
CA ALA A 121 -1.51 -2.97 -9.07
C ALA A 121 -1.46 -3.20 -7.55
N GLY A 122 -1.27 -2.14 -6.76
CA GLY A 122 -1.31 -2.21 -5.30
C GLY A 122 -2.64 -2.74 -4.78
N TRP A 123 -3.75 -2.25 -5.32
CA TRP A 123 -5.09 -2.73 -4.99
C TRP A 123 -5.28 -4.21 -5.35
N PHE A 124 -4.90 -4.61 -6.56
CA PHE A 124 -5.07 -5.98 -7.02
C PHE A 124 -4.28 -7.00 -6.19
N ILE A 125 -3.09 -6.62 -5.72
CA ILE A 125 -2.28 -7.47 -4.84
C ILE A 125 -2.91 -7.52 -3.44
N SER A 126 -3.46 -6.40 -2.94
CA SER A 126 -4.14 -6.38 -1.64
C SER A 126 -5.35 -7.31 -1.57
N VAL A 127 -6.09 -7.45 -2.67
CA VAL A 127 -7.25 -8.37 -2.77
C VAL A 127 -6.83 -9.85 -2.68
N ARG A 128 -5.57 -10.18 -2.97
CA ARG A 128 -5.06 -11.56 -2.90
C ARG A 128 -4.52 -11.92 -1.51
N LEU A 129 -4.54 -11.00 -0.55
CA LEU A 129 -4.02 -11.24 0.79
C LEU A 129 -5.03 -12.00 1.64
N PRO A 130 -4.56 -12.84 2.57
CA PRO A 130 -5.43 -13.67 3.40
C PRO A 130 -6.42 -12.80 4.18
N GLU A 131 -7.71 -13.17 4.13
CA GLU A 131 -8.78 -12.42 4.80
C GLU A 131 -8.53 -12.30 6.31
N LYS A 132 -8.86 -11.11 6.85
CA LYS A 132 -8.89 -10.85 8.30
C LYS A 132 -9.97 -11.69 8.96
N LYS A 133 -9.68 -12.95 9.30
CA LYS A 133 -10.43 -13.69 10.33
C LYS A 133 -9.96 -13.26 11.71
#